data_AF-A0A0M3JU65-F1
#
_entry.id   AF-A0A0M3JU65-F1
#
_cell.length_a   1.000
_cell.length_b   1.000
_cell.length_c   1.000
_cell.angle_alpha   90.00
_cell.angle_beta   90.00
_cell.angle_gamma   90.00
#
_symmetry.space_group_name_H-M   'P 1'
#
loop_
_entity.id
_entity.type
_entity.pdbx_description
1 polymer ?
#
loop_
_entity_poly.entity_id
_entity_poly.type
_entity_poly.pdbx_seq_one_letter_code
_entity_poly.pdbx_strand_id
1 'polypeptide(L)'
;MSQYEDRSLLCSSPSMNHEMNYPSLIDREYKRYMLQDNSDLCYLRHPSGVIVVTLNKKHPAMRKRITKVDWQMGKHKQLDRSRQKVVGKAKKGGLALMADTKLCELECNDGTRYVLRAGIKANLVEVNDRLAADPELIREHPENTGYIAVFIPYAGDRRKTPTVFSEDD
;
A
#
# COMPACT_ATOMS: atom_id res chain seq x y z
N MET A 1 -68.75 28.78 23.14
CA MET A 1 -67.89 27.92 22.31
C MET A 1 -66.58 28.67 22.11
N SER A 2 -65.59 28.39 22.98
CA SER A 2 -64.33 29.14 23.05
C SER A 2 -63.24 28.41 22.29
N GLN A 3 -62.50 29.20 21.52
CA GLN A 3 -61.29 28.82 20.79
C GLN A 3 -60.19 28.39 21.77
N TYR A 4 -59.38 27.41 21.38
CA TYR A 4 -58.20 26.98 22.13
C TYR A 4 -56.98 27.18 21.20
N GLU A 5 -56.14 28.15 21.54
CA GLU A 5 -54.94 28.51 20.80
C GLU A 5 -53.79 27.53 21.06
N ASP A 6 -53.12 27.19 19.97
CA ASP A 6 -51.92 26.35 19.88
C ASP A 6 -50.71 27.09 20.45
N ARG A 7 -50.08 26.49 21.46
CA ARG A 7 -48.76 26.89 21.98
C ARG A 7 -47.94 25.63 22.22
N SER A 8 -47.50 25.01 21.14
CA SER A 8 -46.44 24.00 21.19
C SER A 8 -45.08 24.66 20.89
N LEU A 9 -44.26 24.67 21.94
CA LEU A 9 -42.89 25.17 21.99
C LEU A 9 -42.00 24.43 20.97
N LEU A 10 -41.41 25.18 20.03
CA LEU A 10 -40.31 24.70 19.19
C LEU A 10 -39.08 24.45 20.07
N CYS A 11 -38.84 23.18 20.38
CA CYS A 11 -37.56 22.71 20.90
C CYS A 11 -36.59 22.60 19.72
N SER A 12 -35.75 23.62 19.52
CA SER A 12 -34.65 23.58 18.56
C SER A 12 -33.56 22.63 19.09
N SER A 13 -33.55 21.38 18.62
CA SER A 13 -32.45 20.45 18.88
C SER A 13 -31.21 20.84 18.05
N PRO A 14 -30.00 20.91 18.63
CA PRO A 14 -28.79 21.21 17.88
C PRO A 14 -28.44 20.04 16.95
N SER A 15 -28.32 20.32 15.65
CA SER A 15 -27.84 19.36 14.66
C SER A 15 -26.37 19.05 14.90
N MET A 16 -26.10 18.01 15.69
CA MET A 16 -24.79 17.38 15.79
C MET A 16 -24.54 16.59 14.50
N ASN A 17 -23.90 17.24 13.52
CA ASN A 17 -23.30 16.55 12.37
C ASN A 17 -22.14 15.69 12.87
N HIS A 18 -22.44 14.49 13.38
CA HIS A 18 -21.44 13.46 13.54
C HIS A 18 -21.24 12.82 12.16
N GLU A 19 -20.25 13.30 11.40
CA GLU A 19 -19.75 12.56 10.25
C GLU A 19 -19.35 11.17 10.73
N MET A 20 -20.17 10.16 10.42
CA MET A 20 -19.88 8.78 10.74
C MET A 20 -18.72 8.32 9.86
N ASN A 21 -17.50 8.58 10.33
CA ASN A 21 -16.29 8.12 9.69
C ASN A 21 -16.13 6.62 9.97
N TYR A 22 -16.76 5.79 9.11
CA TYR A 22 -16.59 4.36 9.18
C TYR A 22 -15.22 3.98 8.60
N PRO A 23 -14.31 3.40 9.39
CA PRO A 23 -13.00 2.99 8.89
C PRO A 23 -13.18 1.94 7.80
N SER A 24 -12.38 2.03 6.74
CA SER A 24 -12.39 1.06 5.63
C SER A 24 -11.93 -0.32 6.10
N LEU A 25 -12.15 -1.37 5.30
CA LEU A 25 -11.66 -2.72 5.63
C LEU A 25 -10.13 -2.72 5.84
N ILE A 26 -9.41 -1.90 5.09
CA ILE A 26 -7.96 -1.77 5.22
C ILE A 26 -7.63 -1.13 6.57
N ASP A 27 -8.34 -0.09 6.97
CA ASP A 27 -8.09 0.60 8.25
C ASP A 27 -8.41 -0.28 9.46
N ARG A 28 -9.34 -1.23 9.31
CA ARG A 28 -9.71 -2.17 10.38
C ARG A 28 -8.72 -3.33 10.51
N GLU A 29 -8.30 -3.89 9.37
CA GLU A 29 -7.58 -5.17 9.33
C GLU A 29 -6.08 -5.03 9.06
N TYR A 30 -5.59 -3.87 8.61
CA TYR A 30 -4.19 -3.66 8.25
C TYR A 30 -3.55 -2.56 9.09
N LYS A 31 -2.34 -2.85 9.58
CA LYS A 31 -1.47 -1.84 10.17
C LYS A 31 -0.55 -1.25 9.11
N ARG A 32 -0.42 0.08 9.08
CA ARG A 32 0.47 0.79 8.16
C ARG A 32 1.82 0.99 8.81
N TYR A 33 2.86 0.82 8.01
CA TYR A 33 4.22 1.03 8.43
C TYR A 33 5.04 1.73 7.35
N MET A 34 6.02 2.51 7.78
CA MET A 34 7.03 3.14 6.91
C MET A 34 8.42 2.90 7.51
N LEU A 35 9.44 2.85 6.67
CA LEU A 35 10.81 2.78 7.15
C LEU A 35 11.34 4.18 7.41
N GLN A 36 12.11 4.34 8.48
CA GLN A 36 12.75 5.63 8.80
C GLN A 36 13.79 6.04 7.75
N ASP A 37 14.59 5.07 7.28
CA ASP A 37 15.69 5.33 6.35
C ASP A 37 15.23 5.41 4.88
N ASN A 38 14.07 4.84 4.55
CA ASN A 38 13.48 4.86 3.21
C ASN A 38 11.96 4.97 3.30
N SER A 39 11.47 6.19 3.13
CA SER A 39 10.04 6.50 3.16
C SER A 39 9.39 6.43 1.77
N ASP A 40 9.99 5.76 0.79
CA ASP A 40 9.39 5.65 -0.56
C ASP A 40 8.14 4.76 -0.56
N LEU A 41 8.11 3.75 0.31
CA LEU A 41 7.07 2.73 0.35
C LEU A 41 6.28 2.77 1.66
N CYS A 42 5.03 2.32 1.58
CA CYS A 42 4.18 2.01 2.72
C CYS A 42 3.89 0.50 2.74
N TYR A 43 3.95 -0.09 3.93
CA TYR A 43 3.75 -1.52 4.16
C TYR A 43 2.45 -1.73 4.94
N LEU A 44 1.42 -2.20 4.26
CA LEU A 44 0.14 -2.57 4.86
C LEU A 44 0.22 -4.02 5.33
N ARG A 45 0.30 -4.24 6.64
CA ARG A 45 0.43 -5.57 7.23
C ARG A 45 -0.89 -6.09 7.78
N HIS A 46 -1.31 -7.24 7.28
CA HIS A 46 -2.43 -8.01 7.81
C HIS A 46 -1.99 -8.90 8.99
N PRO A 47 -2.84 -9.18 10.00
CA PRO A 47 -2.57 -10.14 11.08
C PRO A 47 -2.10 -11.53 10.62
N SER A 48 -2.51 -11.97 9.42
CA SER A 48 -2.02 -13.22 8.82
C SER A 48 -0.51 -13.24 8.51
N GLY A 49 0.14 -12.08 8.56
CA GLY A 49 1.54 -11.88 8.18
C GLY A 49 1.75 -11.53 6.70
N VAL A 50 0.71 -11.45 5.87
CA VAL A 50 0.82 -10.89 4.52
C VAL A 50 1.06 -9.37 4.60
N ILE A 51 1.95 -8.87 3.76
CA ILE A 51 2.24 -7.43 3.63
C ILE A 51 1.94 -7.00 2.20
N VAL A 52 1.05 -6.04 2.04
CA VAL A 52 0.80 -5.35 0.76
C VAL A 52 1.65 -4.09 0.74
N VAL A 53 2.38 -3.89 -0.35
CA VAL A 53 3.33 -2.79 -0.49
C VAL A 53 2.77 -1.78 -1.47
N THR A 54 2.72 -0.53 -1.06
CA THR A 54 2.17 0.59 -1.84
C THR A 54 3.18 1.73 -1.88
N LEU A 55 3.00 2.68 -2.81
CA LEU A 55 3.80 3.90 -2.80
C LEU A 55 3.39 4.76 -1.61
N ASN A 56 4.35 5.33 -0.90
CA ASN A 56 4.03 6.25 0.20
C ASN A 56 3.28 7.48 -0.33
N LYS A 57 2.20 7.86 0.34
CA LYS A 57 1.39 9.07 0.05
C LYS A 57 2.24 10.35 0.06
N LYS A 58 3.29 10.39 0.88
CA LYS A 58 4.22 11.53 0.99
C LYS A 58 5.30 11.55 -0.11
N HIS A 59 5.47 10.47 -0.87
CA HIS A 59 6.52 10.33 -1.88
C HIS A 59 6.36 11.37 -3.03
N PRO A 60 7.46 11.96 -3.55
CA PRO A 60 7.39 12.97 -4.61
C PRO A 60 6.64 12.54 -5.89
N ALA A 61 6.74 11.26 -6.28
CA ALA A 61 6.03 10.75 -7.45
C ALA A 61 4.49 10.79 -7.28
N MET A 62 3.96 10.87 -6.06
CA MET A 62 2.52 11.00 -5.83
C MET A 62 1.95 12.33 -6.35
N ARG A 63 2.82 13.34 -6.53
CA ARG A 63 2.46 14.66 -7.07
C ARG A 63 2.66 14.79 -8.59
N LYS A 64 3.15 13.74 -9.25
CA LYS A 64 3.51 13.75 -10.68
C LYS A 64 2.78 12.62 -11.39
N ARG A 65 2.52 12.77 -12.69
CA ARG A 65 1.93 11.67 -13.48
C ARG A 65 3.01 10.61 -13.72
N ILE A 66 2.78 9.39 -13.27
CA ILE A 66 3.62 8.23 -13.53
C ILE A 66 3.28 7.73 -14.94
N THR A 67 4.29 7.66 -15.80
CA THR A 67 4.15 7.30 -17.21
C THR A 67 4.61 5.88 -17.50
N LYS A 68 5.48 5.31 -16.65
CA LYS A 68 6.00 3.97 -16.83
C LYS A 68 6.41 3.35 -15.49
N VAL A 69 6.18 2.05 -15.36
CA VAL A 69 6.78 1.21 -14.30
C VAL A 69 7.66 0.16 -14.97
N ASP A 70 8.96 0.19 -14.66
CA ASP A 70 9.93 -0.77 -15.17
C ASP A 70 10.31 -1.79 -14.10
N TRP A 71 10.03 -3.06 -14.36
CA TRP A 71 10.33 -4.18 -13.48
C TRP A 71 11.70 -4.83 -13.77
N GLN A 72 12.43 -4.37 -14.80
CA GLN A 72 13.68 -5.00 -15.25
C GLN A 72 14.89 -4.51 -14.45
N MET A 73 15.44 -5.37 -13.59
CA MET A 73 16.55 -5.01 -12.68
C MET A 73 17.79 -5.89 -12.85
N GLY A 74 18.75 -5.42 -13.67
CA GLY A 74 20.18 -5.72 -13.56
C GLY A 74 20.72 -6.98 -14.26
N LYS A 75 21.50 -6.75 -15.33
CA LYS A 75 22.48 -7.58 -16.12
C LYS A 75 22.24 -9.07 -16.42
N HIS A 76 21.50 -9.83 -15.63
CA HIS A 76 21.04 -11.16 -16.05
C HIS A 76 19.58 -11.06 -16.46
N LYS A 77 19.36 -11.06 -17.78
CA LYS A 77 18.07 -11.07 -18.50
C LYS A 77 17.18 -12.29 -18.18
N GLN A 78 17.48 -13.04 -17.12
CA GLN A 78 16.93 -14.37 -16.83
C GLN A 78 16.00 -14.42 -15.61
N LEU A 79 15.77 -13.32 -14.90
CA LEU A 79 14.78 -13.30 -13.81
C LEU A 79 13.79 -12.14 -13.98
N ASP A 80 12.93 -12.28 -14.98
CA ASP A 80 11.74 -11.46 -15.14
C ASP A 80 10.78 -11.76 -13.98
N ARG A 81 10.83 -10.92 -12.94
CA ARG A 81 10.08 -11.09 -11.68
C ARG A 81 8.57 -11.00 -11.88
N SER A 82 8.12 -10.42 -12.99
CA SER A 82 6.71 -10.40 -13.40
C SER A 82 6.16 -11.80 -13.68
N ARG A 83 7.03 -12.77 -14.04
CA ARG A 83 6.63 -14.13 -14.42
C ARG A 83 6.64 -15.12 -13.26
N GLN A 84 6.99 -14.68 -12.05
CA GLN A 84 7.22 -15.59 -10.92
C GLN A 84 5.90 -15.93 -10.22
N LYS A 85 5.12 -16.82 -10.84
CA LYS A 85 3.87 -17.35 -10.29
C LYS A 85 4.18 -18.41 -9.22
N VAL A 86 3.95 -18.09 -7.96
CA VAL A 86 4.07 -19.05 -6.84
C VAL A 86 2.90 -20.04 -6.86
N VAL A 87 3.19 -21.32 -7.13
CA VAL A 87 2.20 -22.40 -7.11
C VAL A 87 2.59 -23.43 -6.05
N GLY A 88 1.75 -23.61 -5.02
CA GLY A 88 1.88 -24.69 -4.03
C GLY A 88 1.45 -24.31 -2.61
N LYS A 89 0.83 -25.26 -1.88
CA LYS A 89 0.39 -25.12 -0.47
C LYS A 89 1.54 -24.82 0.51
N ALA A 90 2.77 -25.12 0.13
CA ALA A 90 3.98 -24.60 0.75
C ALA A 90 4.65 -23.66 -0.26
N LYS A 91 4.80 -22.39 0.13
CA LYS A 91 5.31 -21.24 -0.64
C LYS A 91 6.77 -21.41 -1.09
N LYS A 92 7.11 -22.52 -1.76
CA LYS A 92 8.41 -22.83 -2.37
C LYS A 92 8.41 -22.19 -3.77
N GLY A 93 8.99 -20.99 -3.90
CA GLY A 93 9.14 -20.33 -5.20
C GLY A 93 9.15 -18.80 -5.16
N GLY A 94 8.79 -18.19 -4.02
CA GLY A 94 8.89 -16.74 -3.86
C GLY A 94 10.34 -16.28 -3.89
N LEU A 95 10.63 -15.18 -4.58
CA LEU A 95 11.97 -14.62 -4.65
C LEU A 95 12.35 -14.05 -3.27
N ALA A 96 13.47 -14.49 -2.71
CA ALA A 96 14.01 -13.92 -1.49
C ALA A 96 14.44 -12.45 -1.75
N LEU A 97 13.84 -11.52 -1.02
CA LEU A 97 14.15 -10.10 -1.03
C LEU A 97 15.10 -9.77 0.12
N MET A 98 16.12 -8.97 -0.20
CA MET A 98 16.94 -8.22 0.75
C MET A 98 16.45 -6.76 0.78
N ALA A 99 16.77 -6.01 1.84
CA ALA A 99 16.30 -4.63 1.99
C ALA A 99 16.72 -3.70 0.83
N ASP A 100 17.90 -3.91 0.27
CA ASP A 100 18.45 -3.16 -0.86
C ASP A 100 17.93 -3.62 -2.23
N THR A 101 17.16 -4.71 -2.27
CA THR A 101 16.67 -5.31 -3.51
C THR A 101 15.76 -4.32 -4.23
N LYS A 102 16.18 -3.89 -5.43
CA LYS A 102 15.40 -3.02 -6.31
C LYS A 102 14.14 -3.77 -6.80
N LEU A 103 12.95 -3.22 -6.57
CA LEU A 103 11.67 -3.79 -7.00
C LEU A 103 11.34 -3.36 -8.43
N CYS A 104 11.22 -2.05 -8.62
CA CYS A 104 10.87 -1.40 -9.88
C CYS A 104 11.46 0.01 -9.96
N GLU A 105 11.38 0.61 -11.14
CA GLU A 105 11.70 2.01 -11.39
C GLU A 105 10.46 2.70 -11.95
N LEU A 106 10.06 3.79 -11.30
CA LEU A 106 8.99 4.65 -11.79
C LEU A 106 9.59 5.72 -12.69
N GLU A 107 8.96 5.99 -13.83
CA GLU A 107 9.23 7.17 -14.65
C GLU A 107 8.01 8.10 -14.58
N CYS A 108 8.26 9.38 -14.39
CA CYS A 108 7.23 10.43 -14.38
C CYS A 108 7.22 11.21 -15.69
N ASN A 109 6.13 11.94 -15.93
CA ASN A 109 5.91 12.74 -17.13
C ASN A 109 6.92 13.89 -17.32
N ASP A 110 7.58 14.33 -16.24
CA ASP A 110 8.64 15.33 -16.26
C ASP A 110 10.04 14.71 -16.51
N GLY A 111 10.10 13.41 -16.80
CA GLY A 111 11.32 12.65 -17.02
C GLY A 111 12.05 12.22 -15.73
N THR A 112 11.53 12.57 -14.54
CA THR A 112 12.13 12.12 -13.29
C THR A 112 11.91 10.63 -13.07
N ARG A 113 12.90 9.97 -12.45
CA ARG A 113 12.88 8.53 -12.19
C ARG A 113 13.10 8.22 -10.72
N TYR A 114 12.33 7.27 -10.19
CA TYR A 114 12.38 6.84 -8.80
C TYR A 114 12.60 5.34 -8.70
N VAL A 115 13.64 4.95 -7.97
CA VAL A 115 14.00 3.55 -7.77
C VAL A 115 13.39 3.05 -6.47
N LEU A 116 12.39 2.18 -6.57
CA LEU A 116 11.76 1.60 -5.39
C LEU A 116 12.50 0.34 -4.95
N ARG A 117 12.85 0.25 -3.66
CA ARG A 117 13.58 -0.87 -3.07
C ARG A 117 12.73 -1.56 -2.02
N ALA A 118 12.92 -2.86 -1.85
CA ALA A 118 12.11 -3.70 -0.97
C ALA A 118 12.09 -3.24 0.49
N GLY A 119 13.17 -2.62 0.97
CA GLY A 119 13.30 -2.02 2.30
C GLY A 119 13.32 -3.00 3.47
N ILE A 120 12.80 -4.21 3.30
CA ILE A 120 12.76 -5.28 4.29
C ILE A 120 13.21 -6.61 3.71
N LYS A 121 13.63 -7.53 4.59
CA LYS A 121 13.88 -8.94 4.23
C LYS A 121 12.57 -9.71 4.24
N ALA A 122 12.19 -10.28 3.09
CA ALA A 122 10.94 -11.03 2.94
C ALA A 122 11.00 -11.97 1.73
N ASN A 123 9.95 -12.77 1.51
CA ASN A 123 9.72 -13.42 0.23
C ASN A 123 8.74 -12.59 -0.61
N LEU A 124 9.11 -12.30 -1.85
CA LEU A 124 8.21 -11.74 -2.86
C LEU A 124 7.19 -12.80 -3.28
N VAL A 125 5.92 -12.47 -3.16
CA VAL A 125 4.80 -13.31 -3.61
C VAL A 125 4.40 -12.93 -5.02
N GLU A 126 4.19 -11.64 -5.24
CA GLU A 126 3.61 -11.09 -6.46
C GLU A 126 4.06 -9.63 -6.64
N VAL A 127 4.20 -9.21 -7.89
CA VAL A 127 4.26 -7.80 -8.31
C VAL A 127 3.01 -7.51 -9.14
N ASN A 128 2.51 -6.28 -9.07
CA ASN A 128 1.34 -5.89 -9.85
C ASN A 128 1.73 -5.61 -11.31
N ASP A 129 1.66 -6.64 -12.13
CA ASP A 129 2.00 -6.60 -13.56
C ASP A 129 1.14 -5.62 -14.37
N ARG A 130 -0.09 -5.34 -13.90
CA ARG A 130 -1.01 -4.37 -14.51
C ARG A 130 -0.41 -2.97 -14.60
N LEU A 131 0.50 -2.62 -13.69
CA LEU A 131 1.17 -1.32 -13.68
C LEU A 131 2.09 -1.09 -14.89
N ALA A 132 2.44 -2.15 -15.64
CA ALA A 132 3.12 -1.99 -16.91
C ALA A 132 2.21 -1.41 -18.01
N ALA A 133 0.91 -1.70 -17.94
CA ALA A 133 -0.10 -1.20 -18.88
C ALA A 133 -0.76 0.09 -18.36
N ASP A 134 -0.98 0.18 -17.04
CA ASP A 134 -1.62 1.33 -16.40
C ASP A 134 -0.86 1.79 -15.14
N PRO A 135 0.22 2.59 -15.31
CA PRO A 135 1.06 3.07 -14.22
C PRO A 135 0.36 4.01 -13.22
N GLU A 136 -0.68 4.73 -13.66
CA GLU A 136 -1.35 5.74 -12.82
C GLU A 136 -2.18 5.12 -11.69
N LEU A 137 -2.51 3.83 -11.78
CA LEU A 137 -3.15 3.09 -10.70
C LEU A 137 -2.43 3.25 -9.36
N ILE A 138 -1.08 3.36 -9.37
CA ILE A 138 -0.28 3.63 -8.17
C ILE A 138 -0.77 4.87 -7.41
N ARG A 139 -1.23 5.90 -8.13
CA ARG A 139 -1.68 7.17 -7.55
C ARG A 139 -3.18 7.19 -7.29
N GLU A 140 -3.96 6.66 -8.24
CA GLU A 140 -5.42 6.69 -8.15
C GLU A 140 -5.95 5.73 -7.08
N HIS A 141 -5.34 4.55 -6.98
CA HIS A 141 -5.83 3.45 -6.14
C HIS A 141 -4.69 2.73 -5.39
N PRO A 142 -3.81 3.43 -4.65
CA PRO A 142 -2.57 2.88 -4.09
C PRO A 142 -2.77 1.64 -3.21
N GLU A 143 -3.85 1.61 -2.41
CA GLU A 143 -4.13 0.54 -1.45
C GLU A 143 -5.09 -0.52 -1.99
N ASN A 144 -5.52 -0.41 -3.25
CA ASN A 144 -6.42 -1.36 -3.91
C ASN A 144 -5.78 -1.91 -5.18
N THR A 145 -6.17 -1.42 -6.37
CA THR A 145 -5.67 -1.93 -7.66
C THR A 145 -4.29 -1.40 -8.03
N GLY A 146 -3.78 -0.41 -7.31
CA GLY A 146 -2.49 0.26 -7.50
C GLY A 146 -1.36 -0.19 -6.58
N TYR A 147 -1.53 -1.30 -5.84
CA TYR A 147 -0.46 -1.85 -5.02
C TYR A 147 0.75 -2.21 -5.90
N ILE A 148 1.96 -2.16 -5.34
CA ILE A 148 3.21 -2.45 -6.07
C ILE A 148 3.54 -3.93 -5.99
N ALA A 149 3.53 -4.49 -4.79
CA ALA A 149 3.93 -5.87 -4.55
C ALA A 149 3.28 -6.47 -3.30
N VAL A 150 3.30 -7.79 -3.20
CA VAL A 150 2.87 -8.54 -2.01
C VAL A 150 4.05 -9.33 -1.46
N PHE A 151 4.33 -9.13 -0.17
CA PHE A 151 5.42 -9.78 0.56
C PHE A 151 4.90 -10.73 1.64
N ILE A 152 5.74 -11.70 1.98
CA ILE A 152 5.56 -12.56 3.14
C ILE A 152 6.87 -12.57 3.95
N PRO A 153 6.86 -12.10 5.21
CA PRO A 153 8.00 -12.21 6.11
C PRO A 153 8.44 -13.66 6.30
N TYR A 154 9.73 -13.84 6.60
CA TYR A 154 10.26 -15.13 7.01
C TYR A 154 9.59 -15.61 8.31
N ALA A 155 9.54 -16.92 8.52
CA ALA A 155 8.71 -17.54 9.57
C ALA A 155 8.96 -16.97 10.98
N GLY A 156 10.20 -16.56 11.30
CA GLY A 156 10.56 -15.95 12.58
C GLY A 156 10.02 -14.53 12.78
N ASP A 157 9.78 -13.80 11.69
CA ASP A 157 9.40 -12.38 11.71
C ASP A 157 7.91 -12.18 11.43
N ARG A 158 7.18 -13.25 11.07
CA ARG A 158 5.72 -13.18 10.79
C ARG A 158 4.90 -12.64 11.96
N ARG A 159 5.33 -12.92 13.19
CA ARG A 159 4.63 -12.52 14.43
C ARG A 159 5.27 -11.32 15.15
N LYS A 160 6.45 -10.88 14.71
CA LYS A 160 7.13 -9.71 15.29
C LYS A 160 6.79 -8.48 14.47
N THR A 161 6.60 -7.33 15.12
CA THR A 161 6.61 -6.06 14.40
C THR A 161 8.04 -5.84 13.92
N PRO A 162 8.28 -5.62 12.61
CA PRO A 162 9.63 -5.31 12.16
C PRO A 162 10.13 -4.09 12.91
N THR A 163 11.32 -4.20 13.51
CA THR A 163 11.93 -3.19 14.37
C THR A 163 12.21 -1.86 13.66
N VAL A 164 12.04 -1.83 12.33
CA VAL A 164 12.37 -0.72 11.44
C VAL A 164 11.16 0.19 11.17
N PHE A 165 10.01 -0.09 11.79
CA PHE A 165 8.79 0.66 11.54
C PHE A 165 8.45 1.63 12.67
N SER A 166 8.23 2.90 12.32
CA SER A 166 7.46 3.84 13.13
C SER A 166 5.97 3.71 12.75
N GLU A 167 5.07 3.69 13.73
CA GLU A 167 3.63 3.87 13.49
C GLU A 167 3.42 5.35 13.11
N ASP A 168 2.75 5.65 11.98
CA ASP A 168 2.20 7.00 11.77
C ASP A 168 1.00 7.14 12.72
N ASP A 169 1.03 8.16 13.58
CA ASP A 169 -0.15 8.69 14.27
C ASP A 169 -1.15 9.32 13.27
#